data_AF-A0A8T4PTM8-F1
#
_entry.id   AF-A0A8T4PTM8-F1
#
_cell.length_a   1.000
_cell.length_b   1.000
_cell.length_c   1.000
_cell.angle_alpha   90.00
_cell.angle_beta   90.00
_cell.angle_gamma   90.00
#
_symmetry.space_group_name_H-M   'P 1'
#
loop_
_entity.id
_entity.type
_entity.pdbx_description
1 polymer ?
#
loop_
_entity_poly.entity_id
_entity_poly.type
_entity_poly.pdbx_seq_one_letter_code
_entity_poly.pdbx_strand_id
1 'polypeptide(L)'
;MARIIRWVSKKSGKKWIHPIDTPLDKGDEIVKQVGTKTKVVGVTKVFIPNPLHPIVPYHVLILQDEHGSRMPKKTMKEYKIGDVYEDKPNKDENAIAAIKIKYDYLEAVDEALELIGDVKVTAKTRILIKPNASIPAYAYLGMCTNPKTMEALIQALLKRGAKAENITIAEQSFFLPLEKAAAKSGLPELIAKYKVNYVDISQTKFEEKKIREFTFKVSMLPQEFDLRFNVPVIKTDMQLGMDGAFENLTRFLEKQNFLEFAKNPKKAALALSVLPQALPSFITIGDASIGAQGNGPGEHGEPGFFNLIFAARNPVVHDAAVAKVFCLRIPPYIELAGKLGQGEYDIKKIEFVGNEYEALRRDVKQPIGSALLKEGL
;
A
#
# COMPACT_ATOMS: atom_id res chain seq x y z
N MET A 1 -3.37 -12.28 12.16
CA MET A 1 -3.07 -12.67 13.55
C MET A 1 -2.17 -11.62 14.16
N ALA A 2 -2.50 -11.13 15.36
CA ALA A 2 -1.66 -10.13 16.03
C ALA A 2 -0.37 -10.80 16.54
N ARG A 3 0.78 -10.31 16.09
CA ARG A 3 2.08 -10.93 16.38
C ARG A 3 3.07 -9.98 17.03
N ILE A 4 3.88 -10.51 17.95
CA ILE A 4 5.00 -9.81 18.57
C ILE A 4 6.28 -10.50 18.13
N ILE A 5 7.19 -9.71 17.56
CA ILE A 5 8.43 -10.24 16.98
C ILE A 5 9.62 -9.74 17.76
N ARG A 6 10.52 -10.66 18.06
CA ARG A 6 11.82 -10.38 18.65
C ARG A 6 12.90 -11.08 17.87
N TRP A 7 13.99 -10.38 17.64
CA TRP A 7 15.24 -10.99 17.21
C TRP A 7 15.98 -11.37 18.48
N VAL A 8 16.33 -12.65 18.64
CA VAL A 8 16.83 -13.20 19.90
C VAL A 8 18.19 -13.81 19.69
N SER A 9 19.16 -13.40 20.51
CA SER A 9 20.48 -14.00 20.58
C SER A 9 20.39 -15.40 21.19
N LYS A 10 20.87 -16.41 20.46
CA LYS A 10 20.94 -17.79 20.96
C LYS A 10 21.91 -17.93 22.13
N LYS A 11 22.98 -17.14 22.14
CA LYS A 11 24.02 -17.19 23.17
C LYS A 11 23.62 -16.45 24.45
N SER A 12 23.12 -15.22 24.33
CA SER A 12 22.88 -14.32 25.47
C SER A 12 21.41 -14.21 25.89
N GLY A 13 20.47 -14.65 25.04
CA GLY A 13 19.04 -14.48 25.27
C GLY A 13 18.54 -13.04 25.13
N LYS A 14 19.42 -12.08 24.79
CA LYS A 14 19.06 -10.69 24.52
C LYS A 14 18.05 -10.62 23.37
N LYS A 15 17.10 -9.70 23.49
CA LYS A 15 15.99 -9.53 22.54
C LYS A 15 15.99 -8.12 21.96
N TRP A 16 15.85 -8.02 20.64
CA TRP A 16 15.71 -6.76 19.91
C TRP A 16 14.34 -6.67 19.26
N ILE A 17 13.84 -5.44 19.13
CA ILE A 17 12.54 -5.13 18.50
C ILE A 17 12.66 -4.87 17.00
N HIS A 18 13.87 -4.82 16.47
CA HIS A 18 14.18 -4.60 15.07
C HIS A 18 15.09 -5.71 14.53
N PRO A 19 15.10 -5.95 13.21
CA PRO A 19 16.03 -6.88 12.58
C PRO A 19 17.49 -6.60 12.97
N ILE A 20 18.24 -7.68 13.19
CA ILE A 20 19.69 -7.66 13.44
C ILE A 20 20.31 -8.61 12.42
N ASP A 21 21.02 -8.04 11.44
CA ASP A 21 21.69 -8.81 10.39
C ASP A 21 23.02 -9.39 10.86
N THR A 22 23.72 -8.65 11.73
CA THR A 22 25.03 -9.05 12.29
C THR A 22 24.94 -9.12 13.82
N PRO A 23 25.13 -10.30 14.43
CA PRO A 23 25.22 -10.44 15.88
C PRO A 23 26.37 -9.61 16.46
N LEU A 24 26.15 -9.02 17.64
CA LEU A 24 27.19 -8.26 18.36
C LEU A 24 28.33 -9.17 18.85
N ASP A 25 28.00 -10.39 19.27
CA ASP A 25 28.96 -11.35 19.79
C ASP A 25 29.43 -12.29 18.67
N LYS A 26 30.74 -12.46 18.53
CA LYS A 26 31.33 -13.38 17.55
C LYS A 26 30.84 -14.82 17.82
N GLY A 27 30.30 -15.45 16.77
CA GLY A 27 29.76 -16.82 16.82
C GLY A 27 28.36 -16.94 17.44
N ASP A 28 27.70 -15.83 17.75
CA ASP A 28 26.29 -15.85 18.13
C ASP A 28 25.38 -15.95 16.89
N GLU A 29 24.19 -16.51 17.08
CA GLU A 29 23.16 -16.63 16.06
C GLU A 29 21.92 -15.86 16.52
N ILE A 30 21.41 -14.98 15.67
CA ILE A 30 20.17 -14.26 15.94
C ILE A 30 19.01 -14.97 15.24
N VAL A 31 18.00 -15.38 16.02
CA VAL A 31 16.79 -16.00 15.49
C VAL A 31 15.58 -15.10 15.60
N LYS A 32 14.70 -15.12 14.58
CA LYS A 32 13.41 -14.44 14.62
C LYS A 32 12.41 -15.26 15.45
N GLN A 33 12.11 -14.78 16.66
CA GLN A 33 11.07 -15.31 17.54
C GLN A 33 9.74 -14.59 17.24
N VAL A 34 8.70 -15.36 16.95
CA VAL A 34 7.35 -14.86 16.64
C VAL A 34 6.38 -15.37 17.71
N GLY A 35 5.87 -14.46 18.53
CA GLY A 35 4.76 -14.73 19.45
C GLY A 35 3.42 -14.47 18.79
N THR A 36 2.48 -15.40 18.92
CA THR A 36 1.18 -15.40 18.23
C THR A 36 0.00 -15.25 19.19
N LYS A 37 0.19 -15.54 20.48
CA LYS A 37 -0.86 -15.49 21.50
C LYS A 37 -0.71 -14.22 22.30
N THR A 38 -1.42 -13.17 21.90
CA THR A 38 -1.33 -11.86 22.56
C THR A 38 -2.44 -11.64 23.58
N LYS A 39 -2.05 -11.27 24.79
CA LYS A 39 -2.96 -10.84 25.86
C LYS A 39 -2.69 -9.40 26.26
N VAL A 40 -3.73 -8.71 26.68
CA VAL A 40 -3.64 -7.37 27.24
C VAL A 40 -3.14 -7.47 28.69
N VAL A 41 -1.96 -6.91 28.97
CA VAL A 41 -1.36 -6.88 30.33
C VAL A 41 -1.31 -5.48 30.93
N GLY A 42 -1.69 -4.47 30.16
CA GLY A 42 -1.80 -3.09 30.63
C GLY A 42 -2.69 -2.29 29.70
N VAL A 43 -3.41 -1.32 30.25
CA VAL A 43 -4.32 -0.43 29.51
C VAL A 43 -4.16 0.97 30.07
N THR A 44 -4.01 1.95 29.18
CA THR A 44 -4.12 3.36 29.55
C THR A 44 -4.99 4.09 28.54
N LYS A 45 -5.79 5.05 29.02
CA LYS A 45 -6.65 5.90 28.20
C LYS A 45 -5.97 7.26 28.04
N VAL A 46 -5.77 7.67 26.80
CA VAL A 46 -5.09 8.92 26.46
C VAL A 46 -6.13 9.96 26.03
N PHE A 47 -6.12 11.09 26.72
CA PHE A 47 -7.03 12.22 26.48
C PHE A 47 -6.33 13.43 25.84
N ILE A 48 -5.00 13.41 25.78
CA ILE A 48 -4.20 14.52 25.26
C ILE A 48 -3.97 14.27 23.77
N PRO A 49 -4.53 15.10 22.87
CA PRO A 49 -4.22 15.01 21.44
C PRO A 49 -2.78 15.43 21.19
N ASN A 50 -2.19 14.96 20.10
CA ASN A 50 -0.91 15.48 19.62
C ASN A 50 -0.99 15.79 18.11
N PRO A 51 -0.06 16.57 17.54
CA PRO A 51 -0.12 16.95 16.13
C PRO A 51 -0.17 15.77 15.15
N LEU A 52 0.38 14.61 15.52
CA LEU A 52 0.36 13.41 14.69
C LEU A 52 -0.93 12.59 14.87
N HIS A 53 -1.76 12.91 15.86
CA HIS A 53 -3.01 12.23 16.13
C HIS A 53 -3.99 13.10 16.97
N PRO A 54 -4.93 13.78 16.31
CA PRO A 54 -5.85 14.70 16.98
C PRO A 54 -7.05 13.99 17.64
N ILE A 55 -7.38 12.75 17.27
CA ILE A 55 -8.54 12.04 17.81
C ILE A 55 -8.24 11.53 19.22
N VAL A 56 -9.06 11.95 20.18
CA VAL A 56 -9.06 11.47 21.57
C VAL A 56 -10.51 11.33 22.07
N PRO A 57 -10.77 10.46 23.07
CA PRO A 57 -9.82 9.56 23.72
C PRO A 57 -9.52 8.32 22.88
N TYR A 58 -8.30 7.78 23.04
CA TYR A 58 -7.92 6.45 22.53
C TYR A 58 -7.25 5.63 23.64
N HIS A 59 -7.08 4.33 23.41
CA HIS A 59 -6.42 3.44 24.35
C HIS A 59 -5.03 3.04 23.84
N VAL A 60 -4.08 2.92 24.77
CA VAL A 60 -2.81 2.23 24.54
C VAL A 60 -2.80 0.97 25.38
N LEU A 61 -2.77 -0.16 24.69
CA LEU A 61 -2.63 -1.48 25.30
C LEU A 61 -1.16 -1.83 25.39
N ILE A 62 -0.76 -2.49 26.46
CA ILE A 62 0.47 -3.28 26.49
C ILE A 62 0.07 -4.72 26.20
N LEU A 63 0.43 -5.20 25.02
CA LEU A 63 0.23 -6.59 24.63
C LEU A 63 1.43 -7.40 25.10
N GLN A 64 1.22 -8.61 25.60
CA GLN A 64 2.27 -9.58 25.92
C GLN A 64 2.01 -10.90 25.20
N ASP A 65 3.07 -11.47 24.62
CA ASP A 65 3.02 -12.78 23.96
C ASP A 65 3.34 -13.95 24.93
N GLU A 66 3.27 -15.17 24.42
CA GLU A 66 3.63 -16.41 25.13
C GLU A 66 5.11 -16.50 25.55
N HIS A 67 5.97 -15.64 25.00
CA HIS A 67 7.40 -15.56 25.29
C HIS A 67 7.75 -14.41 26.27
N GLY A 68 6.74 -13.76 26.85
CA GLY A 68 6.89 -12.63 27.77
C GLY A 68 7.27 -11.31 27.08
N SER A 69 7.31 -11.27 25.74
CA SER A 69 7.65 -10.08 24.98
C SER A 69 6.47 -9.11 24.95
N ARG A 70 6.73 -7.81 25.20
CA ARG A 70 5.69 -6.78 25.32
C ARG A 70 5.72 -5.74 24.21
N MET A 71 4.57 -5.29 23.72
CA MET A 71 4.50 -4.26 22.70
C MET A 71 3.31 -3.32 22.91
N PRO A 72 3.49 -1.99 22.77
CA PRO A 72 2.37 -1.07 22.80
C PRO A 72 1.51 -1.21 21.54
N LYS A 73 0.18 -1.14 21.71
CA LYS A 73 -0.80 -1.10 20.62
C LYS A 73 -1.78 0.04 20.88
N LYS A 74 -1.91 0.96 19.93
CA LYS A 74 -2.97 1.97 19.92
C LYS A 74 -4.25 1.36 19.35
N THR A 75 -5.39 1.64 19.96
CA THR A 75 -6.72 1.23 19.50
C THR A 75 -7.78 2.24 19.97
N MET A 76 -8.89 2.35 19.24
CA MET A 76 -10.06 3.09 19.71
C MET A 76 -10.98 2.24 20.60
N LYS A 77 -10.83 0.92 20.54
CA LYS A 77 -11.67 -0.02 21.28
C LYS A 77 -11.25 -0.10 22.74
N GLU A 78 -12.20 -0.40 23.61
CA GLU A 78 -11.95 -0.64 25.03
C GLU A 78 -11.58 -2.12 25.24
N TYR A 79 -10.54 -2.34 26.03
CA TYR A 79 -10.07 -3.67 26.44
C TYR A 79 -9.81 -3.67 27.95
N LYS A 80 -9.91 -4.85 28.56
CA LYS A 80 -9.55 -5.11 29.96
C LYS A 80 -8.26 -5.92 30.04
N ILE A 81 -7.56 -5.79 31.17
CA ILE A 81 -6.40 -6.64 31.45
C ILE A 81 -6.87 -8.10 31.50
N GLY A 82 -6.17 -8.98 30.80
CA GLY A 82 -6.51 -10.39 30.64
C GLY A 82 -7.19 -10.72 29.31
N ASP A 83 -7.75 -9.72 28.60
CA ASP A 83 -8.38 -9.92 27.30
C ASP A 83 -7.37 -10.45 26.27
N VAL A 84 -7.85 -11.29 25.36
CA VAL A 84 -7.08 -11.75 24.20
C VAL A 84 -7.20 -10.69 23.11
N TYR A 85 -6.07 -10.30 22.52
CA TYR A 85 -6.03 -9.39 21.38
C TYR A 85 -5.75 -10.18 20.11
N GLU A 86 -6.64 -10.09 19.12
CA GLU A 86 -6.50 -10.81 17.85
C GLU A 86 -6.92 -9.94 16.67
N ASP A 87 -6.06 -9.88 15.65
CA ASP A 87 -6.43 -9.36 14.34
C ASP A 87 -6.90 -10.52 13.46
N LYS A 88 -8.19 -10.52 13.13
CA LYS A 88 -8.83 -11.53 12.28
C LYS A 88 -8.74 -11.12 10.81
N PRO A 89 -8.30 -12.02 9.92
CA PRO A 89 -8.37 -11.77 8.49
C PRO A 89 -9.81 -11.58 8.02
N ASN A 90 -9.98 -10.73 7.02
CA ASN A 90 -11.22 -10.57 6.29
C ASN A 90 -10.96 -10.65 4.78
N LYS A 91 -11.69 -11.54 4.11
CA LYS A 91 -11.57 -11.79 2.66
C LYS A 91 -12.55 -10.98 1.82
N ASP A 92 -13.47 -10.26 2.47
CA ASP A 92 -14.46 -9.42 1.82
C ASP A 92 -13.76 -8.34 0.97
N GLU A 93 -14.34 -8.03 -0.18
CA GLU A 93 -13.77 -7.01 -1.06
C GLU A 93 -13.81 -5.60 -0.46
N ASN A 94 -14.69 -5.37 0.53
CA ASN A 94 -14.82 -4.14 1.31
C ASN A 94 -13.89 -4.08 2.52
N ALA A 95 -12.99 -5.06 2.69
CA ALA A 95 -11.98 -5.05 3.73
C ALA A 95 -10.66 -4.41 3.25
N ILE A 96 -10.00 -3.69 4.16
CA ILE A 96 -8.67 -3.15 3.98
C ILE A 96 -7.79 -3.45 5.19
N ALA A 97 -6.61 -4.01 4.95
CA ALA A 97 -5.57 -4.09 5.95
C ALA A 97 -4.80 -2.77 6.01
N ALA A 98 -4.72 -2.16 7.19
CA ALA A 98 -3.94 -0.96 7.42
C ALA A 98 -2.88 -1.24 8.47
N ILE A 99 -1.61 -1.33 8.06
CA ILE A 99 -0.51 -1.86 8.87
C ILE A 99 0.54 -0.80 9.10
N LYS A 100 0.93 -0.62 10.37
CA LYS A 100 2.08 0.20 10.74
C LYS A 100 3.37 -0.56 10.51
N ILE A 101 4.22 -0.03 9.64
CA ILE A 101 5.61 -0.47 9.50
C ILE A 101 6.34 -0.08 10.77
N LYS A 102 6.87 -1.07 11.49
CA LYS A 102 7.71 -0.84 12.67
C LYS A 102 9.17 -0.78 12.24
N TYR A 103 9.77 -1.94 12.05
CA TYR A 103 11.20 -2.08 11.71
C TYR A 103 11.45 -3.03 10.53
N ASP A 104 10.46 -3.82 10.13
CA ASP A 104 10.59 -4.88 9.13
C ASP A 104 9.48 -4.71 8.08
N TYR A 105 9.87 -4.39 6.84
CA TYR A 105 8.93 -4.20 5.72
C TYR A 105 8.31 -5.53 5.29
N LEU A 106 9.11 -6.61 5.27
CA LEU A 106 8.62 -7.95 4.94
C LEU A 106 7.49 -8.31 5.89
N GLU A 107 7.69 -8.07 7.18
CA GLU A 107 6.67 -8.35 8.18
C GLU A 107 5.36 -7.60 7.94
N ALA A 108 5.46 -6.30 7.66
CA ALA A 108 4.28 -5.45 7.45
C ALA A 108 3.49 -5.86 6.19
N VAL A 109 4.19 -6.17 5.09
CA VAL A 109 3.56 -6.63 3.84
C VAL A 109 2.98 -8.04 4.00
N ASP A 110 3.71 -8.95 4.66
CA ASP A 110 3.24 -10.32 4.95
C ASP A 110 1.96 -10.28 5.81
N GLU A 111 1.91 -9.40 6.82
CA GLU A 111 0.75 -9.22 7.70
C GLU A 111 -0.44 -8.65 6.94
N ALA A 112 -0.20 -7.64 6.10
CA ALA A 112 -1.23 -7.06 5.25
C ALA A 112 -1.86 -8.10 4.32
N LEU A 113 -1.05 -8.94 3.67
CA LEU A 113 -1.52 -10.02 2.80
C LEU A 113 -2.37 -11.04 3.57
N GLU A 114 -1.88 -11.52 4.72
CA GLU A 114 -2.62 -12.45 5.58
C GLU A 114 -3.98 -11.88 5.99
N LEU A 115 -4.02 -10.59 6.38
CA LEU A 115 -5.24 -9.95 6.88
C LEU A 115 -6.30 -9.70 5.81
N ILE A 116 -5.93 -9.54 4.53
CA ILE A 116 -6.90 -9.49 3.42
C ILE A 116 -7.28 -10.88 2.88
N GLY A 117 -7.02 -11.94 3.64
CA GLY A 117 -7.39 -13.30 3.28
C GLY A 117 -6.33 -14.13 2.58
N ASP A 118 -5.09 -13.64 2.55
CA ASP A 118 -3.91 -14.25 1.94
C ASP A 118 -4.02 -14.48 0.42
N VAL A 119 -2.92 -14.89 -0.21
CA VAL A 119 -2.85 -15.19 -1.64
C VAL A 119 -2.41 -16.61 -1.89
N LYS A 120 -3.13 -17.30 -2.78
CA LYS A 120 -2.77 -18.66 -3.20
C LYS A 120 -1.68 -18.56 -4.26
N VAL A 121 -0.51 -19.08 -3.93
CA VAL A 121 0.66 -19.06 -4.81
C VAL A 121 1.20 -20.48 -4.92
N THR A 122 1.62 -20.84 -6.13
CA THR A 122 2.33 -22.07 -6.42
C THR A 122 3.57 -21.75 -7.24
N ALA A 123 4.45 -22.73 -7.41
CA ALA A 123 5.62 -22.60 -8.26
C ALA A 123 5.31 -22.28 -9.74
N LYS A 124 4.05 -22.44 -10.19
CA LYS A 124 3.60 -22.16 -11.56
C LYS A 124 2.81 -20.84 -11.70
N THR A 125 2.45 -20.20 -10.59
CA THR A 125 1.62 -19.00 -10.60
C THR A 125 2.39 -17.85 -11.26
N ARG A 126 1.85 -17.30 -12.34
CA ARG A 126 2.39 -16.11 -13.00
C ARG A 126 1.90 -14.87 -12.27
N ILE A 127 2.83 -14.06 -11.78
CA ILE A 127 2.56 -12.91 -10.93
C ILE A 127 2.99 -11.62 -11.62
N LEU A 128 2.07 -10.68 -11.79
CA LEU A 128 2.39 -9.32 -12.24
C LEU A 128 2.46 -8.38 -11.04
N ILE A 129 3.49 -7.56 -10.96
CA ILE A 129 3.63 -6.50 -9.96
C ILE A 129 3.82 -5.17 -10.68
N LYS A 130 2.91 -4.23 -10.42
CA LYS A 130 2.95 -2.87 -10.98
C LYS A 130 3.34 -1.86 -9.90
N PRO A 131 4.62 -1.47 -9.77
CA PRO A 131 5.04 -0.39 -8.88
C PRO A 131 4.60 0.98 -9.44
N ASN A 132 5.05 2.06 -8.80
CA ASN A 132 5.10 3.41 -9.35
C ASN A 132 6.58 3.83 -9.44
N ALA A 133 7.13 3.84 -10.65
CA ALA A 133 8.50 4.26 -10.95
C ALA A 133 8.55 5.10 -12.24
N SER A 134 7.51 5.93 -12.47
CA SER A 134 7.30 6.66 -13.72
C SER A 134 8.18 7.92 -13.85
N ILE A 135 8.87 8.33 -12.78
CA ILE A 135 9.79 9.47 -12.74
C ILE A 135 11.11 9.14 -12.00
N PRO A 136 12.24 9.76 -12.39
CA PRO A 136 13.54 9.53 -11.77
C PRO A 136 13.61 10.15 -10.38
N ALA A 137 13.15 9.42 -9.37
CA ALA A 137 13.16 9.86 -7.99
C ALA A 137 13.67 8.77 -7.04
N TYR A 138 14.37 9.19 -6.00
CA TYR A 138 14.71 8.34 -4.87
C TYR A 138 13.49 8.14 -3.97
N ALA A 139 13.34 6.95 -3.39
CA ALA A 139 12.18 6.61 -2.56
C ALA A 139 11.98 7.52 -1.34
N TYR A 140 13.05 8.10 -0.79
CA TYR A 140 12.95 9.04 0.34
C TYR A 140 12.25 10.36 -0.03
N LEU A 141 12.04 10.62 -1.33
CA LEU A 141 11.26 11.76 -1.82
C LEU A 141 9.75 11.48 -1.84
N GLY A 142 9.31 10.24 -1.58
CA GLY A 142 7.89 9.87 -1.62
C GLY A 142 7.27 9.89 -3.02
N MET A 143 8.09 9.85 -4.06
CA MET A 143 7.68 10.03 -5.46
C MET A 143 7.63 8.73 -6.27
N CYS A 144 8.18 7.64 -5.75
CA CYS A 144 8.13 6.31 -6.33
C CYS A 144 7.88 5.29 -5.22
N THR A 145 7.42 4.08 -5.57
CA THR A 145 7.25 2.99 -4.61
C THR A 145 8.58 2.67 -3.95
N ASN A 146 8.59 2.54 -2.63
CA ASN A 146 9.80 2.26 -1.88
C ASN A 146 10.34 0.87 -2.28
N PRO A 147 11.63 0.75 -2.65
CA PRO A 147 12.21 -0.53 -3.02
C PRO A 147 12.14 -1.55 -1.88
N LYS A 148 12.09 -1.11 -0.61
CA LYS A 148 11.87 -2.00 0.54
C LYS A 148 10.47 -2.60 0.57
N THR A 149 9.44 -1.87 0.14
CA THR A 149 8.07 -2.39 0.01
C THR A 149 8.00 -3.41 -1.13
N MET A 150 8.65 -3.12 -2.26
CA MET A 150 8.76 -4.04 -3.39
C MET A 150 9.51 -5.32 -3.02
N GLU A 151 10.65 -5.18 -2.35
CA GLU A 151 11.45 -6.31 -1.86
C GLU A 151 10.64 -7.18 -0.89
N ALA A 152 9.95 -6.56 0.05
CA ALA A 152 9.06 -7.23 1.00
C ALA A 152 7.97 -8.04 0.30
N LEU A 153 7.32 -7.47 -0.73
CA LEU A 153 6.31 -8.19 -1.52
C LEU A 153 6.92 -9.38 -2.27
N ILE A 154 8.07 -9.20 -2.93
CA ILE A 154 8.76 -10.30 -3.62
C ILE A 154 9.09 -11.42 -2.62
N GLN A 155 9.73 -11.09 -1.50
CA GLN A 155 10.07 -12.05 -0.45
C GLN A 155 8.84 -12.77 0.12
N ALA A 156 7.74 -12.04 0.37
CA ALA A 156 6.49 -12.61 0.85
C ALA A 156 5.88 -13.61 -0.15
N LEU A 157 5.99 -13.35 -1.45
CA LEU A 157 5.51 -14.25 -2.51
C LEU A 157 6.42 -15.48 -2.64
N LEU A 158 7.73 -15.32 -2.57
CA LEU A 158 8.69 -16.43 -2.58
C LEU A 158 8.49 -17.36 -1.39
N LYS A 159 8.24 -16.80 -0.19
CA LYS A 159 7.88 -17.57 1.03
C LYS A 159 6.61 -18.39 0.86
N ARG A 160 5.68 -17.93 -0.01
CA ARG A 160 4.44 -18.65 -0.38
C ARG A 160 4.62 -19.62 -1.55
N GLY A 161 5.87 -19.86 -1.99
CA GLY A 161 6.18 -20.83 -3.04
C GLY A 161 6.17 -20.28 -4.46
N ALA A 162 6.13 -18.95 -4.65
CA ALA A 162 6.41 -18.36 -5.96
C ALA A 162 7.84 -18.70 -6.39
N LYS A 163 8.06 -18.77 -7.70
CA LYS A 163 9.40 -18.77 -8.28
C LYS A 163 9.72 -17.40 -8.86
N ALA A 164 10.96 -16.95 -8.71
CA ALA A 164 11.37 -15.62 -9.16
C ALA A 164 11.15 -15.43 -10.67
N GLU A 165 11.40 -16.46 -11.48
CA GLU A 165 11.18 -16.42 -12.94
C GLU A 165 9.70 -16.25 -13.35
N ASN A 166 8.76 -16.47 -12.43
CA ASN A 166 7.32 -16.29 -12.66
C ASN A 166 6.79 -14.96 -12.09
N ILE A 167 7.66 -14.14 -11.50
CA ILE A 167 7.34 -12.78 -11.06
C ILE A 167 7.79 -11.83 -12.16
N THR A 168 6.85 -11.02 -12.65
CA THR A 168 7.10 -9.96 -13.62
C THR A 168 6.75 -8.62 -13.00
N ILE A 169 7.75 -7.74 -12.93
CA ILE A 169 7.54 -6.33 -12.64
C ILE A 169 7.26 -5.63 -13.97
N ALA A 170 6.21 -4.82 -14.04
CA ALA A 170 5.90 -4.06 -15.24
C ALA A 170 5.62 -2.61 -14.91
N GLU A 171 6.14 -1.69 -15.71
CA GLU A 171 5.92 -0.24 -15.56
C GLU A 171 5.94 0.44 -16.94
N GLN A 172 5.41 1.65 -17.01
CA GLN A 172 5.51 2.54 -18.17
C GLN A 172 5.66 3.98 -17.70
N SER A 173 6.57 4.70 -18.33
CA SER A 173 6.67 6.16 -18.21
C SER A 173 6.16 6.81 -19.49
N PHE A 174 5.39 7.89 -19.35
CA PHE A 174 4.87 8.62 -20.51
C PHE A 174 5.81 9.73 -20.98
N PHE A 175 6.70 10.21 -20.12
CA PHE A 175 7.50 11.41 -20.40
C PHE A 175 8.97 11.10 -20.64
N LEU A 176 9.46 9.97 -20.14
CA LEU A 176 10.84 9.53 -20.28
C LEU A 176 10.88 8.06 -20.72
N PRO A 177 11.97 7.60 -21.35
CA PRO A 177 12.24 6.18 -21.47
C PRO A 177 12.19 5.51 -20.10
N LEU A 178 11.60 4.31 -20.03
CA LEU A 178 11.34 3.63 -18.76
C LEU A 178 12.61 3.41 -17.93
N GLU A 179 13.72 3.05 -18.58
CA GLU A 179 15.03 2.89 -17.93
C GLU A 179 15.45 4.17 -17.20
N LYS A 180 15.32 5.33 -17.85
CA LYS A 180 15.65 6.63 -17.25
C LYS A 180 14.70 6.99 -16.11
N ALA A 181 13.42 6.69 -16.26
CA ALA A 181 12.41 6.93 -15.22
C ALA A 181 12.68 6.09 -13.96
N ALA A 182 13.00 4.80 -14.12
CA ALA A 182 13.22 3.90 -13.00
C ALA A 182 14.62 4.03 -12.36
N ALA A 183 15.58 4.70 -13.02
CA ALA A 183 17.01 4.71 -12.66
C ALA A 183 17.33 5.08 -11.19
N LYS A 184 16.51 5.93 -10.55
CA LYS A 184 16.74 6.38 -9.16
C LYS A 184 15.85 5.69 -8.11
N SER A 185 14.95 4.82 -8.55
CA SER A 185 13.92 4.22 -7.69
C SER A 185 14.43 3.10 -6.79
N GLY A 186 15.61 2.53 -7.07
CA GLY A 186 16.07 1.28 -6.45
C GLY A 186 15.46 0.01 -7.06
N LEU A 187 14.56 0.16 -8.03
CA LEU A 187 13.91 -0.94 -8.74
C LEU A 187 14.90 -1.74 -9.62
N PRO A 188 15.83 -1.12 -10.39
CA PRO A 188 16.80 -1.86 -11.19
C PRO A 188 17.66 -2.82 -10.36
N GLU A 189 18.13 -2.37 -9.19
CA GLU A 189 18.93 -3.17 -8.26
C GLU A 189 18.12 -4.36 -7.72
N LEU A 190 16.83 -4.14 -7.43
CA LEU A 190 15.94 -5.18 -6.95
C LEU A 190 15.67 -6.24 -8.03
N ILE A 191 15.42 -5.80 -9.27
CA ILE A 191 15.24 -6.68 -10.43
C ILE A 191 16.47 -7.56 -10.61
N ALA A 192 17.67 -6.97 -10.57
CA ALA A 192 18.93 -7.71 -10.70
C ALA A 192 19.16 -8.68 -9.53
N LYS A 193 18.90 -8.24 -8.29
CA LYS A 193 19.07 -9.05 -7.07
C LYS A 193 18.22 -10.32 -7.08
N TYR A 194 16.94 -10.19 -7.43
CA TYR A 194 15.99 -11.30 -7.40
C TYR A 194 15.86 -12.04 -8.72
N LYS A 195 16.42 -11.51 -9.82
CA LYS A 195 16.32 -12.08 -11.18
C LYS A 195 14.87 -12.29 -11.61
N VAL A 196 14.01 -11.33 -11.26
CA VAL A 196 12.60 -11.29 -11.70
C VAL A 196 12.52 -10.67 -13.10
N ASN A 197 11.45 -10.93 -13.84
CA ASN A 197 11.27 -10.32 -15.16
C ASN A 197 10.91 -8.84 -15.03
N TYR A 198 11.32 -8.04 -16.03
CA TYR A 198 10.94 -6.63 -16.13
C TYR A 198 10.40 -6.31 -17.52
N VAL A 199 9.21 -5.70 -17.57
CA VAL A 199 8.51 -5.40 -18.82
C VAL A 199 8.18 -3.92 -18.91
N ASP A 200 8.55 -3.31 -20.02
CA ASP A 200 8.06 -1.99 -20.41
C ASP A 200 6.66 -2.12 -21.02
N ILE A 201 5.63 -1.66 -20.31
CA ILE A 201 4.23 -1.77 -20.73
C ILE A 201 4.03 -1.05 -22.07
N SER A 202 4.78 0.01 -22.36
CA SER A 202 4.65 0.78 -23.61
C SER A 202 5.00 -0.04 -24.87
N GLN A 203 5.74 -1.15 -24.70
CA GLN A 203 6.16 -2.05 -25.77
C GLN A 203 5.24 -3.28 -25.91
N THR A 204 4.17 -3.35 -25.12
CA THR A 204 3.21 -4.46 -25.14
C THR A 204 2.09 -4.21 -26.16
N LYS A 205 1.22 -5.21 -26.35
CA LYS A 205 0.01 -5.05 -27.17
C LYS A 205 -1.05 -4.29 -26.38
N PHE A 206 -1.69 -3.33 -27.05
CA PHE A 206 -2.83 -2.59 -26.53
C PHE A 206 -4.09 -2.90 -27.33
N GLU A 207 -5.23 -2.97 -26.65
CA GLU A 207 -6.54 -3.14 -27.25
C GLU A 207 -7.50 -2.04 -26.83
N GLU A 208 -8.41 -1.69 -27.73
CA GLU A 208 -9.50 -0.77 -27.44
C GLU A 208 -10.63 -1.48 -26.69
N LYS A 209 -11.03 -0.92 -25.56
CA LYS A 209 -12.18 -1.35 -24.77
C LYS A 209 -13.11 -0.16 -24.53
N LYS A 210 -14.35 -0.30 -24.97
CA LYS A 210 -15.40 0.68 -24.72
C LYS A 210 -16.07 0.39 -23.38
N ILE A 211 -15.93 1.29 -22.42
CA ILE A 211 -16.57 1.22 -21.11
C ILE A 211 -17.42 2.48 -20.97
N ARG A 212 -18.74 2.30 -20.99
CA ARG A 212 -19.71 3.41 -21.01
C ARG A 212 -19.40 4.39 -22.16
N GLU A 213 -19.21 5.67 -21.87
CA GLU A 213 -18.88 6.72 -22.83
C GLU A 213 -17.39 6.80 -23.20
N PHE A 214 -16.51 6.06 -22.50
CA PHE A 214 -15.07 6.12 -22.70
C PHE A 214 -14.57 4.96 -23.57
N THR A 215 -13.69 5.28 -24.52
CA THR A 215 -12.86 4.29 -25.22
C THR A 215 -11.47 4.32 -24.59
N PHE A 216 -11.11 3.21 -23.95
CA PHE A 216 -9.79 3.01 -23.37
C PHE A 216 -8.93 2.17 -24.29
N LYS A 217 -7.68 2.57 -24.51
CA LYS A 217 -6.69 1.71 -25.16
C LYS A 217 -5.75 1.16 -24.09
N VAL A 218 -6.00 -0.08 -23.66
CA VAL A 218 -5.37 -0.71 -22.50
C VAL A 218 -4.41 -1.83 -22.90
N SER A 219 -3.32 -1.97 -22.15
CA SER A 219 -2.36 -3.07 -22.34
C SER A 219 -3.02 -4.42 -22.06
N MET A 220 -2.70 -5.39 -22.90
CA MET A 220 -3.15 -6.78 -22.75
C MET A 220 -2.31 -7.57 -21.75
N LEU A 221 -1.13 -7.05 -21.37
CA LEU A 221 -0.17 -7.71 -20.48
C LEU A 221 -0.83 -8.27 -19.20
N PRO A 222 -1.70 -7.55 -18.47
CA PRO A 222 -2.29 -8.08 -17.22
C PRO A 222 -3.13 -9.35 -17.37
N GLN A 223 -3.64 -9.62 -18.57
CA GLN A 223 -4.47 -10.80 -18.84
C GLN A 223 -3.63 -12.09 -18.90
N GLU A 224 -2.32 -11.95 -19.07
CA GLU A 224 -1.38 -13.07 -19.14
C GLU A 224 -0.97 -13.59 -17.76
N PHE A 225 -1.47 -13.02 -16.66
CA PHE A 225 -1.05 -13.35 -15.30
C PHE A 225 -2.21 -13.91 -14.47
N ASP A 226 -1.88 -14.78 -13.52
CA ASP A 226 -2.87 -15.43 -12.66
C ASP A 226 -3.12 -14.60 -11.40
N LEU A 227 -2.08 -13.93 -10.90
CA LEU A 227 -2.12 -13.03 -9.75
C LEU A 227 -1.51 -11.67 -10.11
N ARG A 228 -2.14 -10.59 -9.67
CA ARG A 228 -1.73 -9.22 -10.03
C ARG A 228 -1.70 -8.33 -8.81
N PHE A 229 -0.61 -7.59 -8.66
CA PHE A 229 -0.42 -6.59 -7.61
C PHE A 229 -0.27 -5.20 -8.21
N ASN A 230 -1.03 -4.25 -7.67
CA ASN A 230 -0.86 -2.82 -7.90
C ASN A 230 -0.18 -2.22 -6.67
N VAL A 231 0.98 -1.61 -6.82
CA VAL A 231 1.80 -1.15 -5.68
C VAL A 231 2.06 0.35 -5.79
N PRO A 232 1.03 1.20 -5.65
CA PRO A 232 1.19 2.64 -5.74
C PRO A 232 1.96 3.18 -4.53
N VAL A 233 2.67 4.29 -4.70
CA VAL A 233 3.05 5.15 -3.58
C VAL A 233 1.94 6.17 -3.34
N ILE A 234 1.54 6.35 -2.09
CA ILE A 234 0.43 7.26 -1.71
C ILE A 234 0.91 8.71 -1.70
N LYS A 235 0.20 9.58 -2.41
CA LYS A 235 0.54 11.01 -2.49
C LYS A 235 -0.70 11.89 -2.52
N THR A 236 -0.57 13.15 -2.15
CA THR A 236 -1.54 14.18 -2.55
C THR A 236 -1.27 14.65 -3.97
N ASP A 237 -2.33 15.02 -4.69
CA ASP A 237 -2.23 15.43 -6.09
C ASP A 237 -3.10 16.67 -6.36
N MET A 238 -2.55 17.69 -7.01
CA MET A 238 -3.27 18.92 -7.34
C MET A 238 -4.36 18.72 -8.39
N GLN A 239 -4.25 17.76 -9.29
CA GLN A 239 -5.30 17.51 -10.26
C GLN A 239 -6.39 16.61 -9.64
N LEU A 240 -6.01 15.44 -9.15
CA LEU A 240 -6.90 14.35 -8.73
C LEU A 240 -7.31 14.41 -7.26
N GLY A 241 -6.60 15.17 -6.42
CA GLY A 241 -6.78 15.21 -4.96
C GLY A 241 -5.86 14.22 -4.23
N MET A 242 -5.68 13.02 -4.78
CA MET A 242 -4.67 12.05 -4.31
C MET A 242 -4.23 11.12 -5.44
N ASP A 243 -3.02 10.58 -5.29
CA ASP A 243 -2.54 9.43 -6.04
C ASP A 243 -2.61 8.17 -5.16
N GLY A 244 -3.07 7.09 -5.77
CA GLY A 244 -3.30 5.81 -5.11
C GLY A 244 -3.48 4.68 -6.11
N ALA A 245 -4.36 3.75 -5.79
CA ALA A 245 -4.65 2.57 -6.60
C ALA A 245 -5.07 2.95 -8.02
N PHE A 246 -6.01 3.88 -8.15
CA PHE A 246 -6.57 4.29 -9.44
C PHE A 246 -5.53 4.94 -10.35
N GLU A 247 -4.79 5.94 -9.85
CA GLU A 247 -3.78 6.65 -10.65
C GLU A 247 -2.73 5.67 -11.17
N ASN A 248 -2.23 4.76 -10.32
CA ASN A 248 -1.16 3.86 -10.74
C ASN A 248 -1.59 2.86 -11.82
N LEU A 249 -2.88 2.51 -11.88
CA LEU A 249 -3.47 1.70 -12.94
C LEU A 249 -3.54 2.43 -14.29
N THR A 250 -3.48 3.78 -14.32
CA THR A 250 -3.45 4.54 -15.57
C THR A 250 -2.24 4.22 -16.44
N ARG A 251 -1.17 3.68 -15.85
CA ARG A 251 0.02 3.24 -16.60
C ARG A 251 -0.20 1.98 -17.44
N PHE A 252 -1.39 1.37 -17.38
CA PHE A 252 -1.81 0.37 -18.36
C PHE A 252 -2.51 0.98 -19.59
N LEU A 253 -2.76 2.30 -19.61
CA LEU A 253 -3.25 3.00 -20.79
C LEU A 253 -2.12 3.25 -21.78
N GLU A 254 -2.46 3.27 -23.07
CA GLU A 254 -1.58 3.84 -24.08
C GLU A 254 -1.38 5.34 -23.78
N LYS A 255 -0.15 5.82 -23.95
CA LYS A 255 0.24 7.21 -23.66
C LYS A 255 -0.73 8.23 -24.26
N GLN A 256 -1.11 8.09 -25.52
CA GLN A 256 -2.02 9.03 -26.20
C GLN A 256 -3.38 9.07 -25.53
N ASN A 257 -3.89 7.92 -25.09
CA ASN A 257 -5.18 7.82 -24.40
C ASN A 257 -5.13 8.48 -23.01
N PHE A 258 -4.06 8.28 -22.24
CA PHE A 258 -3.85 9.00 -20.97
C PHE A 258 -3.78 10.51 -21.17
N LEU A 259 -2.94 10.97 -22.10
CA LEU A 259 -2.74 12.41 -22.35
C LEU A 259 -4.05 13.09 -22.77
N GLU A 260 -4.91 12.40 -23.51
CA GLU A 260 -6.21 12.92 -23.91
C GLU A 260 -7.17 13.10 -22.73
N PHE A 261 -7.16 12.18 -21.75
CA PHE A 261 -7.96 12.35 -20.53
C PHE A 261 -7.40 13.46 -19.63
N ALA A 262 -6.07 13.55 -19.49
CA ALA A 262 -5.40 14.50 -18.61
C ALA A 262 -5.60 15.98 -18.99
N LYS A 263 -5.99 16.28 -20.24
CA LYS A 263 -6.27 17.64 -20.73
C LYS A 263 -7.41 18.35 -20.00
N ASN A 264 -8.37 17.60 -19.47
CA ASN A 264 -9.54 18.15 -18.77
C ASN A 264 -9.73 17.40 -17.45
N PRO A 265 -9.62 18.08 -16.29
CA PRO A 265 -9.77 17.43 -14.98
C PRO A 265 -11.07 16.64 -14.84
N LYS A 266 -12.22 17.19 -15.26
CA LYS A 266 -13.52 16.50 -15.19
C LYS A 266 -13.53 15.23 -16.02
N LYS A 267 -13.00 15.29 -17.26
CA LYS A 267 -12.85 14.12 -18.13
C LYS A 267 -11.90 13.09 -17.52
N ALA A 268 -10.79 13.53 -16.94
CA ALA A 268 -9.84 12.66 -16.24
C ALA A 268 -10.49 11.92 -15.08
N ALA A 269 -11.25 12.63 -14.23
CA ALA A 269 -11.94 12.03 -13.09
C ALA A 269 -13.00 11.01 -13.51
N LEU A 270 -13.82 11.34 -14.51
CA LEU A 270 -14.84 10.41 -15.05
C LEU A 270 -14.18 9.18 -15.67
N ALA A 271 -13.17 9.35 -16.53
CA ALA A 271 -12.44 8.25 -17.14
C ALA A 271 -11.77 7.37 -16.08
N LEU A 272 -11.11 7.99 -15.10
CA LEU A 272 -10.45 7.28 -14.00
C LEU A 272 -11.44 6.46 -13.18
N SER A 273 -12.64 7.01 -12.92
CA SER A 273 -13.68 6.32 -12.13
C SER A 273 -14.15 5.00 -12.75
N VAL A 274 -13.98 4.80 -14.06
CA VAL A 274 -14.43 3.58 -14.76
C VAL A 274 -13.29 2.75 -15.34
N LEU A 275 -12.06 3.27 -15.31
CA LEU A 275 -10.86 2.55 -15.78
C LEU A 275 -10.71 1.13 -15.20
N PRO A 276 -10.98 0.87 -13.91
CA PRO A 276 -10.86 -0.49 -13.37
C PRO A 276 -11.72 -1.52 -14.10
N GLN A 277 -12.85 -1.15 -14.71
CA GLN A 277 -13.69 -2.06 -15.50
C GLN A 277 -13.02 -2.49 -16.82
N ALA A 278 -12.04 -1.75 -17.32
CA ALA A 278 -11.28 -2.12 -18.53
C ALA A 278 -10.13 -3.11 -18.25
N LEU A 279 -9.76 -3.27 -16.98
CA LEU A 279 -8.60 -4.06 -16.52
C LEU A 279 -9.07 -5.28 -15.70
N PRO A 280 -8.28 -6.36 -15.64
CA PRO A 280 -8.56 -7.43 -14.69
C PRO A 280 -8.33 -6.97 -13.24
N SER A 281 -8.84 -7.70 -12.25
CA SER A 281 -8.71 -7.32 -10.84
C SER A 281 -7.26 -7.39 -10.34
N PHE A 282 -6.87 -6.43 -9.48
CA PHE A 282 -5.56 -6.34 -8.83
C PHE A 282 -5.74 -6.31 -7.31
N ILE A 283 -4.84 -6.97 -6.59
CA ILE A 283 -4.65 -6.70 -5.16
C ILE A 283 -3.78 -5.46 -5.06
N THR A 284 -4.26 -4.43 -4.37
CA THR A 284 -3.47 -3.21 -4.16
C THR A 284 -2.68 -3.32 -2.87
N ILE A 285 -1.37 -3.05 -2.92
CA ILE A 285 -0.48 -2.83 -1.78
C ILE A 285 -0.03 -1.37 -1.81
N GLY A 286 -0.79 -0.49 -1.18
CA GLY A 286 -0.50 0.93 -1.10
C GLY A 286 0.69 1.20 -0.20
N ASP A 287 1.77 1.69 -0.79
CA ASP A 287 2.96 2.13 -0.08
C ASP A 287 2.79 3.54 0.46
N ALA A 288 2.57 3.61 1.77
CA ALA A 288 2.60 4.84 2.54
C ALA A 288 3.74 4.79 3.57
N SER A 289 4.84 4.09 3.28
CA SER A 289 6.04 4.15 4.12
C SER A 289 6.58 5.57 4.14
N ILE A 290 6.86 6.08 2.95
CA ILE A 290 7.17 7.48 2.63
C ILE A 290 6.31 7.83 1.42
N GLY A 291 5.31 8.68 1.62
CA GLY A 291 4.48 9.25 0.55
C GLY A 291 4.86 10.70 0.26
N ALA A 292 4.05 11.40 -0.51
CA ALA A 292 4.17 12.85 -0.70
C ALA A 292 2.91 13.59 -0.23
N GLN A 293 3.08 14.78 0.33
CA GLN A 293 1.99 15.65 0.78
C GLN A 293 2.15 17.08 0.24
N GLY A 294 1.08 17.87 0.27
CA GLY A 294 1.04 19.24 -0.26
C GLY A 294 0.70 19.29 -1.74
N ASN A 295 1.30 20.24 -2.46
CA ASN A 295 0.94 20.57 -3.84
C ASN A 295 1.68 19.70 -4.87
N GLY A 296 1.68 18.38 -4.67
CA GLY A 296 2.20 17.41 -5.65
C GLY A 296 1.39 17.40 -6.97
N PRO A 297 1.92 16.76 -8.03
CA PRO A 297 3.10 15.89 -8.02
C PRO A 297 4.41 16.67 -8.27
N GLY A 298 5.54 16.08 -7.86
CA GLY A 298 6.88 16.61 -8.16
C GLY A 298 7.43 17.57 -7.10
N GLU A 299 8.18 18.59 -7.55
CA GLU A 299 8.97 19.50 -6.70
C GLU A 299 8.13 20.45 -5.81
N HIS A 300 6.82 20.50 -6.04
CA HIS A 300 5.88 21.34 -5.28
C HIS A 300 5.24 20.62 -4.09
N GLY A 301 5.47 19.30 -3.97
CA GLY A 301 5.14 18.52 -2.78
C GLY A 301 6.35 18.33 -1.85
N GLU A 302 6.13 17.71 -0.71
CA GLU A 302 7.19 17.30 0.21
C GLU A 302 6.99 15.84 0.69
N PRO A 303 8.07 15.14 1.11
CA PRO A 303 7.94 13.79 1.63
C PRO A 303 7.16 13.74 2.95
N GLY A 304 6.23 12.79 3.05
CA GLY A 304 5.49 12.47 4.25
C GLY A 304 5.87 11.08 4.80
N PHE A 305 6.44 11.03 5.99
CA PHE A 305 6.91 9.79 6.62
C PHE A 305 5.77 9.12 7.39
N PHE A 306 4.97 8.29 6.70
CA PHE A 306 3.77 7.75 7.33
C PHE A 306 3.97 6.39 8.00
N ASN A 307 4.96 5.60 7.55
CA ASN A 307 5.24 4.25 8.03
C ASN A 307 3.99 3.34 8.00
N LEU A 308 3.24 3.38 6.90
CA LEU A 308 2.04 2.59 6.70
C LEU A 308 2.12 1.74 5.43
N ILE A 309 1.55 0.54 5.46
CA ILE A 309 1.17 -0.24 4.28
C ILE A 309 -0.34 -0.42 4.33
N PHE A 310 -0.99 -0.20 3.19
CA PHE A 310 -2.39 -0.52 2.99
C PHE A 310 -2.50 -1.69 2.02
N ALA A 311 -3.42 -2.62 2.30
CA ALA A 311 -3.71 -3.70 1.36
C ALA A 311 -5.22 -3.89 1.21
N ALA A 312 -5.69 -3.98 -0.02
CA ALA A 312 -7.11 -4.24 -0.32
C ALA A 312 -7.25 -4.96 -1.66
N ARG A 313 -8.36 -5.67 -1.84
CA ARG A 313 -8.69 -6.37 -3.10
C ARG A 313 -9.43 -5.48 -4.09
N ASN A 314 -9.96 -4.35 -3.63
CA ASN A 314 -10.74 -3.42 -4.42
C ASN A 314 -10.09 -2.02 -4.39
N PRO A 315 -9.86 -1.37 -5.54
CA PRO A 315 -9.21 -0.06 -5.60
C PRO A 315 -10.09 1.07 -5.02
N VAL A 316 -11.42 0.96 -5.07
CA VAL A 316 -12.34 1.95 -4.47
C VAL A 316 -12.17 1.97 -2.96
N VAL A 317 -12.22 0.77 -2.36
CA VAL A 317 -12.06 0.55 -0.92
C VAL A 317 -10.69 1.03 -0.47
N HIS A 318 -9.64 0.70 -1.24
CA HIS A 318 -8.28 1.15 -0.99
C HIS A 318 -8.18 2.67 -0.91
N ASP A 319 -8.53 3.38 -1.98
CA ASP A 319 -8.29 4.83 -2.05
C ASP A 319 -9.24 5.61 -1.12
N ALA A 320 -10.49 5.17 -0.95
CA ALA A 320 -11.41 5.78 0.01
C ALA A 320 -10.88 5.69 1.46
N ALA A 321 -10.41 4.50 1.85
CA ALA A 321 -9.84 4.28 3.17
C ALA A 321 -8.57 5.11 3.41
N VAL A 322 -7.67 5.14 2.43
CA VAL A 322 -6.44 5.92 2.49
C VAL A 322 -6.75 7.43 2.59
N ALA A 323 -7.66 7.95 1.78
CA ALA A 323 -8.11 9.35 1.86
C ALA A 323 -8.59 9.68 3.28
N LYS A 324 -9.39 8.79 3.89
CA LYS A 324 -9.89 8.99 5.25
C LYS A 324 -8.81 9.00 6.31
N VAL A 325 -7.85 8.07 6.25
CA VAL A 325 -6.73 8.01 7.20
C VAL A 325 -5.89 9.28 7.13
N PHE A 326 -5.69 9.85 5.95
CA PHE A 326 -4.92 11.09 5.75
C PHE A 326 -5.75 12.37 5.85
N CYS A 327 -6.99 12.30 6.36
CA CYS A 327 -7.88 13.46 6.47
C CYS A 327 -8.11 14.20 5.13
N LEU A 328 -7.98 13.52 4.00
CA LEU A 328 -8.29 14.07 2.70
C LEU A 328 -9.80 14.00 2.46
N ARG A 329 -10.34 14.97 1.73
CA ARG A 329 -11.66 14.80 1.11
C ARG A 329 -11.55 13.66 0.10
N ILE A 330 -12.50 12.73 0.10
CA ILE A 330 -12.54 11.65 -0.89
C ILE A 330 -12.63 12.28 -2.29
N PRO A 331 -11.65 12.02 -3.18
CA PRO A 331 -11.73 12.48 -4.57
C PRO A 331 -13.02 12.09 -5.29
N PRO A 332 -13.59 12.96 -6.15
CA PRO A 332 -14.82 12.67 -6.89
C PRO A 332 -14.77 11.38 -7.71
N TYR A 333 -13.63 11.03 -8.31
CA TYR A 333 -13.51 9.81 -9.10
C TYR A 333 -13.73 8.53 -8.28
N ILE A 334 -13.39 8.54 -6.98
CA ILE A 334 -13.61 7.41 -6.06
C ILE A 334 -15.09 7.33 -5.71
N GLU A 335 -15.71 8.46 -5.35
CA GLU A 335 -17.15 8.51 -5.05
C GLU A 335 -17.98 8.06 -6.26
N LEU A 336 -17.62 8.52 -7.47
CA LEU A 336 -18.25 8.11 -8.72
C LEU A 336 -18.09 6.61 -8.92
N ALA A 337 -16.88 6.07 -8.78
CA ALA A 337 -16.64 4.64 -8.93
C ALA A 337 -17.51 3.80 -7.96
N GLY A 338 -17.61 4.25 -6.70
CA GLY A 338 -18.45 3.60 -5.69
C GLY A 338 -19.95 3.72 -5.99
N LYS A 339 -20.44 4.89 -6.43
CA LYS A 339 -21.82 5.09 -6.89
C LYS A 339 -22.18 4.22 -8.10
N LEU A 340 -21.19 3.86 -8.92
CA LEU A 340 -21.33 2.93 -10.03
C LEU A 340 -21.28 1.45 -9.60
N GLY A 341 -21.18 1.16 -8.30
CA GLY A 341 -21.18 -0.21 -7.76
C GLY A 341 -19.85 -0.95 -7.90
N GLN A 342 -18.74 -0.25 -8.15
CA GLN A 342 -17.42 -0.89 -8.33
C GLN A 342 -16.72 -1.25 -7.02
N GLY A 343 -17.23 -0.79 -5.88
CA GLY A 343 -16.69 -1.04 -4.54
C GLY A 343 -17.24 -0.06 -3.52
N GLU A 344 -17.01 -0.30 -2.23
CA GLU A 344 -17.49 0.57 -1.17
C GLU A 344 -16.55 1.78 -0.96
N TYR A 345 -17.14 2.97 -0.81
CA TYR A 345 -16.44 4.22 -0.53
C TYR A 345 -16.92 4.90 0.76
N ASP A 346 -18.08 4.51 1.29
CA ASP A 346 -18.54 4.91 2.61
C ASP A 346 -17.70 4.19 3.68
N ILE A 347 -16.85 4.97 4.34
CA ILE A 347 -15.96 4.51 5.40
C ILE A 347 -16.67 3.72 6.49
N LYS A 348 -17.95 4.01 6.78
CA LYS A 348 -18.71 3.28 7.80
C LYS A 348 -18.98 1.82 7.42
N LYS A 349 -18.88 1.49 6.15
CA LYS A 349 -19.10 0.16 5.59
C LYS A 349 -17.81 -0.54 5.16
N ILE A 350 -16.69 0.19 5.11
CA ILE A 350 -15.36 -0.39 4.88
C ILE A 350 -14.85 -0.99 6.19
N GLU A 351 -14.41 -2.24 6.14
CA GLU A 351 -13.86 -2.91 7.31
C GLU A 351 -12.32 -2.76 7.36
N PHE A 352 -11.83 -2.11 8.41
CA PHE A 352 -10.41 -2.01 8.67
C PHE A 352 -9.92 -3.19 9.51
N VAL A 353 -8.97 -3.96 8.98
CA VAL A 353 -8.27 -5.03 9.70
C VAL A 353 -6.82 -4.63 10.01
N GLY A 354 -6.28 -5.17 11.11
CA GLY A 354 -4.95 -4.81 11.62
C GLY A 354 -4.96 -3.54 12.48
N ASN A 355 -5.27 -2.36 11.93
CA ASN A 355 -5.44 -1.14 12.72
C ASN A 355 -6.68 -0.37 12.27
N GLU A 356 -7.39 0.22 13.23
CA GLU A 356 -8.56 1.06 12.96
C GLU A 356 -8.14 2.36 12.30
N TYR A 357 -8.93 2.85 11.34
CA TYR A 357 -8.60 4.07 10.61
C TYR A 357 -8.51 5.28 11.54
N GLU A 358 -9.38 5.38 12.56
CA GLU A 358 -9.33 6.45 13.54
C GLU A 358 -8.01 6.44 14.29
N ALA A 359 -7.50 5.26 14.68
CA ALA A 359 -6.23 5.08 15.39
C ALA A 359 -5.00 5.42 14.52
N LEU A 360 -5.15 5.40 13.20
CA LEU A 360 -4.14 5.76 12.21
C LEU A 360 -4.25 7.20 11.70
N ARG A 361 -5.39 7.84 11.95
CA ARG A 361 -5.73 9.14 11.38
C ARG A 361 -4.67 10.18 11.69
N ARG A 362 -4.25 10.89 10.65
CA ARG A 362 -3.28 11.98 10.73
C ARG A 362 -3.56 13.01 9.65
N ASP A 363 -3.35 14.27 9.98
CA ASP A 363 -3.44 15.34 8.99
C ASP A 363 -2.19 15.35 8.10
N VAL A 364 -2.41 15.56 6.81
CA VAL A 364 -1.36 15.82 5.83
C VAL A 364 -1.56 17.20 5.23
N LYS A 365 -0.50 17.78 4.68
CA LYS A 365 -0.64 19.00 3.86
C LYS A 365 -1.55 18.68 2.67
N GLN A 366 -2.68 19.36 2.61
CA GLN A 366 -3.66 19.17 1.54
C GLN A 366 -3.13 19.77 0.23
N PRO A 367 -3.53 19.23 -0.94
CA PRO A 367 -3.26 19.87 -2.22
C PRO A 367 -4.16 21.12 -2.37
N ILE A 368 -3.62 22.28 -2.02
CA ILE A 368 -4.33 23.56 -2.13
C ILE A 368 -4.44 23.91 -3.60
N GLY A 369 -5.66 24.14 -4.06
CA GLY A 369 -5.89 24.53 -5.44
C GLY A 369 -6.44 23.41 -6.32
N SER A 370 -6.72 22.23 -5.75
CA SER A 370 -7.08 21.10 -6.58
C SER A 370 -8.29 21.38 -7.49
N ALA A 371 -8.11 21.15 -8.78
CA ALA A 371 -9.11 21.47 -9.81
C ALA A 371 -10.42 20.73 -9.52
N LEU A 372 -10.36 19.45 -9.20
CA LEU A 372 -11.54 18.64 -8.91
C LEU A 372 -12.23 19.02 -7.59
N LEU A 373 -11.45 19.39 -6.56
CA LEU A 373 -12.02 19.78 -5.27
C LEU A 373 -12.71 21.15 -5.33
N LYS A 374 -12.24 22.04 -6.22
CA LYS A 374 -12.82 23.37 -6.44
C LYS A 374 -14.02 23.37 -7.38
N GLU A 375 -13.96 22.62 -8.47
CA GLU A 375 -14.93 22.75 -9.57
C GLU A 375 -16.27 22.07 -9.32
N GLY A 376 -16.42 21.28 -8.26
CA GLY A 376 -17.65 20.55 -7.96
C GLY A 376 -18.02 19.57 -9.09
N LEU A 377 -17.59 18.31 -8.94
CA LEU A 377 -18.06 17.20 -9.77
C LEU A 377 -19.29 16.54 -9.17
#